data_AF-A0A9E3GU66-F1
#
_entry.id   AF-A0A9E3GU66-F1
#
_cell.length_a   1.000
_cell.length_b   1.000
_cell.length_c   1.000
_cell.angle_alpha   90.00
_cell.angle_beta   90.00
_cell.angle_gamma   90.00
#
_symmetry.space_group_name_H-M   'P 1'
#
loop_
_entity.id
_entity.type
_entity.pdbx_description
1 polymer ?
#
loop_
_entity_poly.entity_id
_entity_poly.type
_entity_poly.pdbx_seq_one_letter_code
_entity_poly.pdbx_strand_id
1 'polypeptide(L)'
;MSDRREVMRAINRGVALDDRPRAALAVGVARRQQRFWQRAWLIGPLVSLIFLGQGVTAFLANAAIAVLILGGMSLFWYRRAARAEQANLEVLGLRTGDPDAKAASATAAPPGDVPDRAGTPHAANPPKPPRRKRR
;
A
#
# COMPACT_ATOMS: atom_id res chain seq x y z
N MET A 1 -7.57 12.57 -17.06
CA MET A 1 -6.55 12.36 -15.99
C MET A 1 -7.03 12.74 -14.59
N SER A 2 -8.17 13.44 -14.45
CA SER A 2 -8.71 13.96 -13.18
C SER A 2 -9.29 12.87 -12.26
N ASP A 3 -10.05 11.90 -12.81
CA ASP A 3 -10.73 10.84 -12.05
C ASP A 3 -9.80 10.02 -11.15
N ARG A 4 -8.60 9.68 -11.64
CA ARG A 4 -7.66 8.81 -10.91
C ARG A 4 -7.17 9.48 -9.61
N ARG A 5 -7.07 10.82 -9.60
CA ARG A 5 -6.65 11.59 -8.41
C ARG A 5 -7.80 11.77 -7.43
N GLU A 6 -9.02 11.91 -7.90
CA GLU A 6 -10.22 11.96 -7.05
C GLU A 6 -10.49 10.63 -6.36
N VAL A 7 -10.42 9.52 -7.10
CA VAL A 7 -10.54 8.18 -6.53
C VAL A 7 -9.44 7.93 -5.50
N MET A 8 -8.19 8.29 -5.81
CA MET A 8 -7.08 8.20 -4.85
C MET A 8 -7.29 9.10 -3.63
N ARG A 9 -7.85 10.32 -3.77
CA ARG A 9 -8.18 11.18 -2.63
C ARG A 9 -9.32 10.65 -1.79
N ALA A 10 -10.36 10.07 -2.39
CA ALA A 10 -11.47 9.46 -1.67
C ALA A 10 -10.97 8.27 -0.83
N ILE A 11 -10.18 7.38 -1.45
CA ILE A 11 -9.51 6.26 -0.77
C ILE A 11 -8.57 6.77 0.32
N ASN A 12 -7.76 7.79 0.05
CA ASN A 12 -6.88 8.36 1.07
C ASN A 12 -7.71 8.93 2.21
N ARG A 13 -8.76 9.72 1.95
CA ARG A 13 -9.57 10.32 3.02
C ARG A 13 -10.38 9.29 3.81
N GLY A 14 -10.49 8.05 3.34
CA GLY A 14 -11.31 7.02 3.98
C GLY A 14 -12.81 7.24 3.72
N VAL A 15 -13.13 7.87 2.58
CA VAL A 15 -14.51 8.12 2.14
C VAL A 15 -14.96 6.96 1.27
N ALA A 16 -16.23 6.59 1.39
CA ALA A 16 -16.83 5.55 0.57
C ALA A 16 -16.88 5.96 -0.90
N LEU A 17 -16.73 5.00 -1.81
CA LEU A 17 -16.98 5.21 -3.23
C LEU A 17 -18.45 4.90 -3.51
N ASP A 18 -19.13 5.77 -4.27
CA ASP A 18 -20.57 5.63 -4.54
C ASP A 18 -20.91 4.39 -5.38
N ASP A 19 -19.94 3.89 -6.16
CA ASP A 19 -20.13 2.72 -7.02
C ASP A 19 -19.86 1.42 -6.26
N ARG A 20 -20.87 0.54 -6.15
CA ARG A 20 -20.73 -0.82 -5.60
C ARG A 20 -19.49 -1.61 -6.09
N PRO A 21 -19.19 -1.70 -7.40
CA PRO A 21 -18.00 -2.44 -7.85
C PRO A 21 -16.68 -1.78 -7.40
N ARG A 22 -16.62 -0.45 -7.29
CA ARG A 22 -15.43 0.26 -6.80
C ARG A 22 -15.30 0.18 -5.27
N ALA A 23 -16.42 0.16 -4.56
CA ALA A 23 -16.45 -0.09 -3.12
C ALA A 23 -15.91 -1.50 -2.78
N ALA A 24 -16.28 -2.53 -3.54
CA ALA A 24 -15.72 -3.88 -3.38
C ALA A 24 -14.20 -3.94 -3.62
N LEU A 25 -13.72 -3.24 -4.67
CA LEU A 25 -12.29 -3.06 -4.95
C LEU A 25 -11.57 -2.38 -3.77
N ALA A 26 -12.14 -1.29 -3.24
CA ALA A 26 -11.57 -0.54 -2.12
C ALA A 26 -11.46 -1.40 -0.84
N VAL A 27 -12.47 -2.22 -0.53
CA VAL A 27 -12.44 -3.18 0.59
C VAL A 27 -11.29 -4.19 0.41
N GLY A 28 -11.12 -4.74 -0.79
CA GLY A 28 -10.03 -5.68 -1.08
C GLY A 28 -8.63 -5.07 -0.92
N VAL A 29 -8.46 -3.81 -1.36
CA VAL A 29 -7.20 -3.07 -1.20
C VAL A 29 -6.95 -2.71 0.27
N ALA A 30 -7.97 -2.23 0.98
CA ALA A 30 -7.88 -1.85 2.39
C ALA A 30 -7.44 -3.04 3.26
N ARG A 31 -8.03 -4.23 3.06
CA ARG A 31 -7.64 -5.46 3.78
C ARG A 31 -6.20 -5.88 3.51
N ARG A 32 -5.72 -5.74 2.26
CA ARG A 32 -4.32 -6.01 1.92
C ARG A 32 -3.37 -5.05 2.63
N GLN A 33 -3.70 -3.76 2.62
CA GLN A 33 -2.93 -2.75 3.35
C GLN A 33 -2.93 -3.03 4.85
N GLN A 34 -4.07 -3.38 5.45
CA GLN A 34 -4.14 -3.75 6.86
C GLN A 34 -3.20 -4.92 7.20
N ARG A 35 -3.22 -6.01 6.40
CA ARG A 35 -2.34 -7.18 6.63
C ARG A 35 -0.87 -6.83 6.50
N PHE A 36 -0.52 -5.98 5.53
CA PHE A 36 0.84 -5.49 5.37
C PHE A 36 1.26 -4.68 6.60
N TRP A 37 0.47 -3.68 6.99
CA TRP A 37 0.78 -2.82 8.14
C TRP A 37 0.81 -3.62 9.44
N GLN A 38 -0.08 -4.60 9.63
CA GLN A 38 -0.07 -5.50 10.79
C GLN A 38 1.27 -6.22 10.99
N ARG A 39 2.07 -6.39 9.93
CA ARG A 39 3.40 -7.03 9.98
C ARG A 39 4.55 -6.05 9.77
N ALA A 40 4.30 -4.88 9.19
CA ALA A 40 5.33 -3.91 8.82
C ALA A 40 6.19 -3.47 10.01
N TRP A 41 5.62 -3.42 11.23
CA TRP A 41 6.37 -3.04 12.43
C TRP A 41 7.52 -4.01 12.78
N LEU A 42 7.48 -5.26 12.31
CA LEU A 42 8.55 -6.25 12.49
C LEU A 42 9.81 -5.93 11.69
N ILE A 43 9.70 -5.08 10.67
CA ILE A 43 10.86 -4.62 9.89
C ILE A 43 11.82 -3.84 10.78
N GLY A 44 11.31 -3.07 11.75
CA GLY A 44 12.14 -2.27 12.66
C GLY A 44 13.19 -3.12 13.39
N PRO A 45 12.78 -4.11 14.21
CA PRO A 45 13.70 -5.03 14.86
C PRO A 45 14.63 -5.78 13.89
N LEU A 46 14.14 -6.16 12.71
CA LEU A 46 14.92 -6.88 11.72
C LEU A 46 16.08 -6.02 11.18
N VAL A 47 15.82 -4.74 10.88
CA VAL A 47 16.85 -3.79 10.45
C VAL A 47 17.85 -3.50 11.58
N SER A 48 17.40 -3.52 12.83
CA SER A 48 18.28 -3.30 13.99
C SER A 48 19.35 -4.37 14.16
N LEU A 49 19.19 -5.57 13.57
CA LEU A 49 20.22 -6.62 13.62
C LEU A 49 21.58 -6.17 13.06
N ILE A 50 21.61 -5.16 12.17
CA ILE A 50 22.85 -4.59 11.63
C ILE A 50 23.71 -3.95 12.74
N PHE A 51 23.09 -3.52 13.84
CA PHE A 51 23.75 -2.86 14.98
C PHE A 51 24.31 -3.84 16.01
N LEU A 52 24.15 -5.16 15.84
CA LEU A 52 24.70 -6.15 16.78
C LEU A 52 26.22 -6.01 16.95
N GLY A 53 26.93 -5.67 15.86
CA GLY A 53 28.38 -5.44 15.89
C GLY A 53 28.82 -4.23 16.71
N GLN A 54 27.89 -3.32 17.05
CA GLN A 54 28.15 -2.14 17.89
C GLN A 54 27.81 -2.37 19.37
N GLY A 55 27.35 -3.57 19.72
CA GLY A 55 27.00 -3.97 21.08
C GLY A 55 25.49 -4.08 21.34
N VAL A 56 25.15 -4.86 22.35
CA VAL A 56 23.76 -5.22 22.70
C VAL A 56 22.93 -3.98 23.04
N THR A 57 23.51 -3.00 23.74
CA THR A 57 22.82 -1.74 24.08
C THR A 57 22.43 -0.94 22.84
N ALA A 58 23.32 -0.83 21.85
CA ALA A 58 23.05 -0.13 20.59
C ALA A 58 21.95 -0.85 19.79
N PHE A 59 22.00 -2.18 19.73
CA PHE A 59 20.93 -2.99 19.13
C PHE A 59 19.58 -2.72 19.79
N LEU A 60 19.48 -2.83 21.12
CA LEU A 60 18.23 -2.68 21.85
C LEU A 60 17.66 -1.25 21.73
N ALA A 61 18.51 -0.23 21.82
CA ALA A 61 18.09 1.17 21.68
C ALA A 61 17.52 1.43 20.28
N ASN A 62 18.22 1.00 19.23
CA ASN A 62 17.75 1.17 17.84
C ASN A 62 16.50 0.34 17.55
N ALA A 63 16.41 -0.88 18.07
CA ALA A 63 15.23 -1.73 17.93
C ALA A 63 14.01 -1.09 18.60
N ALA A 64 14.16 -0.54 19.81
CA ALA A 64 13.09 0.16 20.51
C ALA A 64 12.61 1.39 19.71
N ILE A 65 13.53 2.24 19.25
CA ILE A 65 13.20 3.43 18.45
C ILE A 65 12.49 3.02 17.14
N ALA A 66 13.04 2.04 16.44
CA ALA A 66 12.46 1.55 15.19
C ALA A 66 11.05 0.99 15.41
N VAL A 67 10.82 0.18 16.45
CA VAL A 67 9.49 -0.34 16.79
C VAL A 67 8.51 0.78 17.11
N LEU A 68 8.92 1.80 17.87
CA LEU A 68 8.04 2.92 18.21
C LEU A 68 7.64 3.72 16.96
N ILE A 69 8.59 4.06 16.10
CA ILE A 69 8.34 4.84 14.89
C ILE A 69 7.51 4.03 13.88
N LEU A 70 8.00 2.84 13.51
CA LEU A 70 7.35 2.00 12.51
C LEU A 70 6.03 1.43 13.01
N GLY A 71 5.96 1.08 14.30
CA GLY A 71 4.74 0.64 14.97
C GLY A 71 3.68 1.74 15.03
N GLY A 72 4.05 2.95 15.41
CA GLY A 72 3.15 4.11 15.41
C GLY A 72 2.62 4.44 14.02
N MET A 73 3.52 4.49 13.02
CA MET A 73 3.13 4.72 11.62
C MET A 73 2.24 3.59 11.10
N SER A 74 2.59 2.35 11.38
CA SER A 74 1.79 1.18 11.02
C SER A 74 0.39 1.25 11.62
N LEU A 75 0.27 1.55 12.90
CA LEU A 75 -1.03 1.68 13.57
C LEU A 75 -1.88 2.78 12.94
N PHE A 76 -1.28 3.92 12.61
CA PHE A 76 -1.98 5.02 11.92
C PHE A 76 -2.54 4.56 10.57
N TRP A 77 -1.73 3.92 9.74
CA TRP A 77 -2.16 3.42 8.43
C TRP A 77 -3.15 2.26 8.53
N TYR A 78 -2.98 1.37 9.51
CA TYR A 78 -3.94 0.31 9.81
C TYR A 78 -5.31 0.89 10.17
N ARG A 79 -5.38 1.85 11.10
CA ARG A 79 -6.64 2.50 11.50
C ARG A 79 -7.28 3.28 10.36
N ARG A 80 -6.47 3.84 9.46
CA ARG A 80 -6.96 4.53 8.26
C ARG A 80 -7.56 3.55 7.27
N ALA A 81 -6.89 2.43 7.00
CA ALA A 81 -7.40 1.37 6.13
C ALA A 81 -8.66 0.70 6.72
N ALA A 82 -8.74 0.53 8.04
CA ALA A 82 -9.94 0.04 8.72
C ALA A 82 -11.15 0.95 8.53
N ARG A 83 -10.96 2.28 8.64
CA ARG A 83 -12.01 3.26 8.36
C ARG A 83 -12.48 3.21 6.90
N ALA A 84 -11.54 3.11 5.96
CA ALA A 84 -11.86 2.97 4.54
C ALA A 84 -12.63 1.66 4.25
N GLU A 85 -12.27 0.55 4.90
CA GLU A 85 -13.01 -0.70 4.77
C GLU A 85 -14.46 -0.56 5.27
N GLN A 86 -14.65 -0.01 6.47
CA GLN A 86 -15.98 0.18 7.06
C GLN A 86 -16.88 1.04 6.17
N ALA A 87 -16.39 2.19 5.72
CA ALA A 87 -17.15 3.11 4.86
C ALA A 87 -17.59 2.45 3.54
N ASN A 88 -16.75 1.60 2.93
CA ASN A 88 -17.10 0.92 1.68
C ASN A 88 -17.98 -0.32 1.90
N LEU A 89 -17.89 -0.97 3.06
CA LEU A 89 -18.82 -2.05 3.43
C LEU A 89 -20.24 -1.51 3.66
N GLU A 90 -20.39 -0.31 4.22
CA GLU A 90 -21.68 0.36 4.38
C GLU A 90 -22.38 0.59 3.03
N VAL A 91 -21.65 1.02 1.99
CA VAL A 91 -22.19 1.17 0.62
C VAL A 91 -22.63 -0.16 0.01
N LEU A 92 -21.94 -1.24 0.37
CA LEU A 92 -22.30 -2.59 -0.06
C LEU A 92 -23.48 -3.17 0.75
N GLY A 93 -23.84 -2.55 1.88
CA GLY A 93 -24.81 -3.08 2.84
C GLY A 93 -24.29 -4.31 3.59
N LEU A 94 -22.98 -4.46 3.73
CA LEU A 94 -22.31 -5.63 4.32
C LEU A 94 -21.60 -5.24 5.62
N ARG A 95 -21.34 -6.22 6.50
CA ARG A 95 -20.56 -6.03 7.74
C ARG A 95 -19.18 -6.66 7.65
N THR A 96 -18.27 -6.14 8.47
CA THR A 96 -16.93 -6.74 8.61
C THR A 96 -17.07 -8.16 9.16
N GLY A 97 -16.54 -9.13 8.42
CA GLY A 97 -16.62 -10.55 8.78
C GLY A 97 -17.65 -11.35 7.98
N ASP A 98 -18.56 -10.69 7.26
CA ASP A 98 -19.56 -11.39 6.44
C ASP A 98 -18.89 -12.25 5.35
N PRO A 99 -19.41 -13.46 5.09
CA PRO A 99 -18.92 -14.31 4.01
C PRO A 99 -19.06 -13.60 2.65
N ASP A 100 -20.14 -12.85 2.45
CA ASP A 100 -20.37 -12.08 1.23
C ASP A 100 -19.41 -10.91 1.09
N ALA A 101 -18.97 -10.31 2.20
CA ALA A 101 -17.92 -9.29 2.20
C ALA A 101 -16.55 -9.89 1.86
N LYS A 102 -16.29 -11.16 2.23
CA LYS A 102 -15.09 -11.88 1.78
C LYS A 102 -15.17 -12.19 0.28
N ALA A 103 -16.31 -12.69 -0.19
CA ALA A 103 -16.55 -12.98 -1.60
C ALA A 103 -16.39 -11.73 -2.48
N ALA A 104 -17.06 -10.62 -2.13
CA ALA A 104 -16.96 -9.36 -2.84
C ALA A 104 -15.51 -8.85 -2.94
N SER A 105 -14.72 -8.98 -1.87
CA SER A 105 -13.31 -8.60 -1.86
C SER A 105 -12.40 -9.53 -2.67
N ALA A 106 -12.80 -10.80 -2.85
CA ALA A 106 -12.06 -11.78 -3.63
C ALA A 106 -12.34 -11.64 -5.13
N THR A 107 -13.60 -11.42 -5.50
CA THR A 107 -14.03 -11.19 -6.90
C THR A 107 -13.55 -9.84 -7.42
N ALA A 108 -13.45 -8.84 -6.53
CA ALA A 108 -12.90 -7.54 -6.86
C ALA A 108 -11.37 -7.50 -6.81
N ALA A 109 -10.67 -8.63 -6.61
CA ALA A 109 -9.24 -8.63 -6.92
C ALA A 109 -9.11 -8.31 -8.41
N PRO A 110 -8.44 -7.22 -8.82
CA PRO A 110 -8.08 -7.11 -10.21
C PRO A 110 -7.30 -8.38 -10.55
N PRO A 111 -7.57 -9.05 -11.69
CA PRO A 111 -6.66 -10.07 -12.18
C PRO A 111 -5.30 -9.39 -12.13
N GLY A 112 -4.41 -9.94 -11.29
CA GLY A 112 -3.11 -9.31 -11.05
C GLY A 112 -2.53 -8.97 -12.40
N ASP A 113 -1.95 -7.77 -12.51
CA ASP A 113 -1.19 -7.30 -13.66
C ASP A 113 -0.79 -8.50 -14.50
N VAL A 114 -1.59 -8.81 -15.53
CA VAL A 114 -1.14 -9.75 -16.54
C VAL A 114 0.08 -9.02 -17.05
N PRO A 115 1.32 -9.52 -16.82
CA PRO A 115 2.46 -8.89 -17.45
C PRO A 115 2.09 -8.91 -18.92
N ASP A 116 1.94 -7.72 -19.49
CA ASP A 116 1.59 -7.56 -20.88
C ASP A 116 2.66 -8.34 -21.63
N ARG A 117 2.26 -9.53 -22.10
CA ARG A 117 3.09 -10.41 -22.90
C ARG A 117 3.03 -9.84 -24.30
N ALA A 118 3.45 -8.59 -24.43
CA ALA A 118 3.70 -7.88 -25.66
C ALA A 118 5.21 -7.60 -25.64
N GLY A 119 5.94 -8.40 -26.41
CA GLY A 119 7.35 -8.18 -26.66
C GLY A 119 7.59 -6.73 -27.06
N THR A 120 8.33 -6.01 -26.22
CA THR A 120 9.01 -4.78 -26.64
C THR A 120 10.41 -5.21 -27.05
N PRO A 121 10.78 -5.16 -28.34
CA PRO A 121 12.18 -5.14 -28.71
C PRO A 121 12.81 -3.94 -28.02
N HIS A 122 13.98 -4.17 -27.44
CA HIS A 122 14.85 -3.19 -26.84
C HIS A 122 15.02 -1.99 -27.78
N ALA A 123 14.25 -0.92 -27.61
CA ALA A 123 14.46 0.32 -28.33
C ALA A 123 15.74 0.95 -27.75
N ALA A 124 16.79 0.90 -28.56
CA ALA A 124 18.07 1.50 -28.29
C ALA A 124 17.90 2.99 -27.90
N ASN A 125 18.59 3.40 -26.84
CA ASN A 125 18.78 4.81 -26.51
C ASN A 125 19.37 5.54 -27.73
N PRO A 126 18.78 6.64 -28.22
CA PRO A 126 19.46 7.47 -29.21
C PRO A 126 20.64 8.21 -28.55
N PRO A 127 21.80 8.31 -29.24
CA PRO A 127 22.98 8.97 -28.70
C PRO A 127 22.76 10.48 -28.52
N LYS A 128 23.22 10.99 -27.37
CA LYS A 128 23.19 12.39 -26.95
C LYS A 128 23.97 13.28 -27.95
N PRO A 129 23.40 14.39 -28.46
CA PRO A 129 24.12 15.26 -29.40
C PRO A 129 25.25 16.06 -28.70
N PRO A 130 26.35 16.37 -29.41
CA PRO A 130 27.49 17.07 -28.85
C PRO A 130 27.17 18.55 -28.54
N ARG A 131 27.59 18.96 -27.35
CA ARG A 131 27.42 20.30 -26.78
C ARG A 131 28.31 21.30 -27.55
N ARG A 132 27.72 22.12 -28.43
CA ARG A 132 28.43 23.17 -29.18
C ARG A 132 28.90 24.27 -28.21
N LYS A 133 30.22 24.45 -28.06
CA LYS A 133 30.83 25.57 -27.34
C LYS A 133 30.56 26.86 -28.14
N ARG A 134 29.85 27.83 -27.55
CA ARG A 134 29.81 29.20 -28.07
C ARG A 134 31.10 29.91 -27.66
N ARG A 135 31.86 30.36 -28.66
CA ARG A 135 32.76 31.51 -28.57
C ARG A 135 31.94 32.76 -28.82
#